data_AF-A0A831PLR4-F1
#
_entry.id   AF-A0A831PLR4-F1
#
_cell.length_a   1.000
_cell.length_b   1.000
_cell.length_c   1.000
_cell.angle_alpha   90.00
_cell.angle_beta   90.00
_cell.angle_gamma   90.00
#
_symmetry.space_group_name_H-M   'P 1'
#
loop_
_entity.id
_entity.type
_entity.pdbx_description
1 polymer ?
#
loop_
_entity_poly.entity_id
_entity_poly.type
_entity_poly.pdbx_seq_one_letter_code
_entity_poly.pdbx_strand_id
1 'polypeptide(L)'
;TIEFIVGPIENYEDQLYGYKTAHESFILIKDKAWSEKLEKYAAFLPGLQKALPCEPPYKNETPGVDSDMNVYDAIYYAGDCNAGSKTIAINLPNDEQVREDKGSRKLQLKNSMQAKFDKILVPISEVLIAEEQRKHVKFDAFFENTMFHEVAHGLGLGNTIDKSSTVREALKDAYTSIEESKADILGLWCVYQLNEMGEMGEKEMMDNFVTFMAGIFRSVRFGAASAHGKANMMRFYYFQETGAFERDATTGTYRVNFEKIKESMLSLSELVLKIQGDGDYETARKMIEEKGFIREELQKDLNRIGEAGIPRDIVFEQGAEILGIK
;
A
#
# COMPACT_ATOMS: atom_id res chain seq x y z
N THR A 1 17.64 13.38 -13.02
CA THR A 1 18.68 13.31 -11.97
C THR A 1 18.91 11.86 -11.67
N ILE A 2 20.16 11.41 -11.57
CA ILE A 2 20.48 10.04 -11.17
C ILE A 2 20.46 9.96 -9.66
N GLU A 3 19.77 8.96 -9.12
CA GLU A 3 19.87 8.56 -7.72
C GLU A 3 20.50 7.17 -7.69
N PHE A 4 21.55 7.03 -6.90
CA PHE A 4 22.29 5.78 -6.77
C PHE A 4 22.32 5.37 -5.31
N ILE A 5 21.61 4.29 -5.00
CA ILE A 5 21.58 3.68 -3.68
C ILE A 5 22.47 2.45 -3.75
N VAL A 6 23.42 2.33 -2.82
CA VAL A 6 24.31 1.17 -2.73
C VAL A 6 24.80 1.00 -1.30
N GLY A 7 24.83 -0.25 -0.84
CA GLY A 7 25.42 -0.60 0.44
C GLY A 7 24.77 -1.83 1.06
N PRO A 8 25.12 -2.14 2.30
CA PRO A 8 24.42 -3.12 3.11
C PRO A 8 23.18 -2.47 3.75
N ILE A 9 21.98 -2.84 3.31
CA ILE A 9 20.75 -2.07 3.61
C ILE A 9 19.72 -2.87 4.42
N GLU A 10 19.12 -3.90 3.82
CA GLU A 10 18.04 -4.68 4.43
C GLU A 10 18.60 -5.87 5.21
N ASN A 11 17.91 -6.29 6.28
CA ASN A 11 18.33 -7.40 7.15
C ASN A 11 17.48 -8.66 7.00
N TYR A 12 16.62 -8.74 5.97
CA TYR A 12 15.65 -9.82 5.78
C TYR A 12 16.30 -11.20 5.59
N GLU A 13 17.50 -11.25 5.02
CA GLU A 13 18.26 -12.49 4.82
C GLU A 13 18.82 -13.07 6.12
N ASP A 14 18.97 -12.27 7.19
CA ASP A 14 19.28 -12.77 8.52
C ASP A 14 18.02 -13.30 9.21
N GLN A 15 17.59 -14.49 8.79
CA GLN A 15 16.40 -15.16 9.34
C GLN A 15 16.57 -15.67 10.78
N LEU A 16 17.75 -15.51 11.40
CA LEU A 16 17.99 -15.93 12.77
C LEU A 16 17.76 -14.77 13.76
N TYR A 17 18.43 -13.64 13.56
CA TYR A 17 18.36 -12.51 14.48
C TYR A 17 17.94 -11.19 13.82
N GLY A 18 17.96 -11.09 12.49
CA GLY A 18 17.68 -9.83 11.78
C GLY A 18 18.73 -8.75 12.04
N TYR A 19 19.97 -9.10 12.34
CA TYR A 19 21.03 -8.13 12.66
C TYR A 19 21.94 -7.83 11.47
N LYS A 20 22.14 -8.79 10.57
CA LYS A 20 23.06 -8.64 9.44
C LYS A 20 22.34 -8.09 8.22
N THR A 21 22.89 -7.02 7.66
CA THR A 21 22.35 -6.42 6.44
C THR A 21 22.99 -7.03 5.18
N ALA A 22 22.18 -7.19 4.14
CA ALA A 22 22.57 -7.69 2.82
C ALA A 22 22.92 -6.52 1.89
N HIS A 23 23.87 -6.75 0.97
CA HIS A 23 24.23 -5.74 -0.02
C HIS A 23 23.19 -5.66 -1.14
N GLU A 24 22.79 -4.44 -1.46
CA GLU A 24 21.93 -4.15 -2.61
C GLU A 24 22.30 -2.82 -3.26
N SER A 25 21.79 -2.63 -4.48
CA SER A 25 21.99 -1.41 -5.23
C SER A 25 20.84 -1.12 -6.19
N PHE A 26 20.52 0.17 -6.30
CA PHE A 26 19.52 0.71 -7.21
C PHE A 26 20.14 1.87 -7.99
N ILE A 27 20.05 1.80 -9.32
CA ILE A 27 20.28 2.96 -10.20
C ILE A 27 18.91 3.46 -10.64
N LEU A 28 18.60 4.70 -10.29
CA LEU A 28 17.28 5.29 -10.45
C LEU A 28 17.38 6.63 -11.19
N ILE A 29 16.33 6.98 -11.94
CA ILE A 29 16.19 8.29 -12.58
C ILE A 29 14.98 8.99 -12.00
N LYS A 30 15.19 10.15 -11.35
CA LYS A 30 14.10 10.94 -10.76
C LYS A 30 13.15 11.48 -11.83
N ASP A 31 11.86 11.13 -11.72
CA ASP A 31 10.75 11.75 -12.44
C ASP A 31 10.42 13.07 -11.73
N LYS A 32 10.95 14.17 -12.28
CA LYS A 32 10.81 15.50 -11.68
C LYS A 32 9.37 15.98 -11.68
N ALA A 33 8.61 15.72 -12.74
CA ALA A 33 7.24 16.20 -12.88
C ALA A 33 6.33 15.55 -11.83
N TRP A 34 6.48 14.24 -11.61
CA TRP A 34 5.75 13.56 -10.56
C TRP A 34 6.24 13.92 -9.16
N SER A 35 7.54 14.09 -8.97
CA SER A 35 8.10 14.53 -7.67
C SER A 35 7.57 15.92 -7.27
N GLU A 36 7.47 16.86 -8.20
CA GLU A 36 6.87 18.18 -7.96
C GLU A 36 5.38 18.10 -7.59
N LYS A 37 4.63 17.13 -8.15
CA LYS A 37 3.25 16.88 -7.72
C LYS A 37 3.19 16.36 -6.28
N LEU A 38 4.13 15.50 -5.88
CA LEU A 38 4.19 14.97 -4.52
C LEU A 38 4.50 16.05 -3.49
N GLU A 39 5.40 16.97 -3.81
CA GLU A 39 5.69 18.13 -2.94
C GLU A 39 4.41 18.95 -2.68
N LYS A 40 3.54 19.10 -3.69
CA LYS A 40 2.22 19.75 -3.49
C LYS A 40 1.32 18.94 -2.57
N TYR A 41 1.28 17.62 -2.71
CA TYR A 41 0.48 16.77 -1.83
C TYR A 41 0.98 16.76 -0.38
N ALA A 42 2.29 16.84 -0.17
CA ALA A 42 2.87 16.99 1.17
C ALA A 42 2.36 18.25 1.89
N ALA A 43 2.12 19.35 1.16
CA ALA A 43 1.55 20.56 1.73
C ALA A 43 0.11 20.39 2.26
N PHE A 44 -0.62 19.37 1.79
CA PHE A 44 -1.98 19.08 2.26
C PHE A 44 -2.03 18.18 3.50
N LEU A 45 -0.92 17.56 3.93
CA LEU A 45 -0.92 16.61 5.05
C LEU A 45 -1.53 17.16 6.35
N PRO A 46 -1.22 18.40 6.79
CA PRO A 46 -1.86 18.94 7.99
C PRO A 46 -3.39 19.09 7.84
N GLY A 47 -3.86 19.38 6.63
CA GLY A 47 -5.29 19.45 6.30
C GLY A 47 -5.94 18.07 6.30
N LEU A 48 -5.29 17.09 5.65
CA LEU A 48 -5.72 15.70 5.61
C LEU A 48 -5.80 15.09 7.01
N GLN A 49 -4.79 15.32 7.87
CA GLN A 49 -4.84 14.87 9.27
C GLN A 49 -6.08 15.39 10.00
N LYS A 50 -6.37 16.70 9.89
CA LYS A 50 -7.56 17.30 10.52
C LYS A 50 -8.87 16.78 9.93
N ALA A 51 -8.85 16.43 8.64
CA ALA A 51 -9.99 15.92 7.89
C ALA A 51 -10.20 14.40 8.05
N LEU A 52 -9.30 13.68 8.73
CA LEU A 52 -9.43 12.23 8.93
C LEU A 52 -10.86 11.87 9.38
N PRO A 53 -11.42 10.78 8.83
CA PRO A 53 -12.83 10.41 9.00
C PRO A 53 -13.05 9.72 10.36
N CYS A 54 -12.70 10.41 11.44
CA CYS A 54 -12.85 9.95 12.80
C CYS A 54 -13.08 11.13 13.76
N GLU A 55 -13.48 10.80 15.00
CA GLU A 55 -13.69 11.77 16.05
C GLU A 55 -12.41 12.54 16.40
N PRO A 56 -12.50 13.82 16.84
CA PRO A 56 -11.34 14.69 17.05
C PRO A 56 -10.18 14.12 17.88
N PRO A 57 -10.40 13.35 18.97
CA PRO A 57 -9.30 12.77 19.74
C PRO A 57 -8.39 11.85 18.92
N TYR A 58 -8.94 11.12 17.93
CA TYR A 58 -8.22 10.12 17.13
C TYR A 58 -7.42 10.72 15.96
N LYS A 59 -7.46 12.04 15.80
CA LYS A 59 -6.75 12.77 14.73
C LYS A 59 -5.98 13.99 15.24
N ASN A 60 -5.82 14.10 16.55
CA ASN A 60 -5.11 15.20 17.20
C ASN A 60 -3.59 14.96 17.21
N GLU A 61 -3.01 14.82 16.03
CA GLU A 61 -1.56 14.69 15.79
C GLU A 61 -1.13 15.76 14.79
N THR A 62 0.15 16.12 14.80
CA THR A 62 0.72 16.92 13.70
C THR A 62 1.59 16.00 12.85
N PRO A 63 1.23 15.73 11.59
CA PRO A 63 2.06 14.90 10.72
C PRO A 63 3.44 15.51 10.60
N GLY A 64 4.46 14.64 10.57
CA GLY A 64 5.81 15.06 10.21
C GLY A 64 5.81 15.69 8.82
N VAL A 65 6.42 16.85 8.69
CA VAL A 65 6.55 17.58 7.41
C VAL A 65 7.68 17.01 6.54
N ASP A 66 8.59 16.24 7.15
CA ASP A 66 9.84 15.79 6.55
C ASP A 66 9.75 14.34 6.04
N SER A 67 9.01 14.13 4.95
CA SER A 67 9.27 12.95 4.12
C SER A 67 9.62 13.39 2.71
N ASP A 68 10.92 13.35 2.40
CA ASP A 68 11.44 13.56 1.04
C ASP A 68 10.90 12.42 0.15
N MET A 69 9.72 12.64 -0.41
CA MET A 69 8.98 11.66 -1.20
C MET A 69 9.08 12.01 -2.68
N ASN A 70 9.66 11.10 -3.46
CA ASN A 70 9.98 11.34 -4.85
C ASN A 70 9.63 10.12 -5.72
N VAL A 71 9.43 10.37 -7.01
CA VAL A 71 9.13 9.33 -8.00
C VAL A 71 10.35 9.10 -8.88
N TYR A 72 10.61 7.83 -9.19
CA TYR A 72 11.75 7.40 -9.98
C TYR A 72 11.37 6.30 -10.96
N ASP A 73 12.12 6.25 -12.05
CA ASP A 73 12.23 5.06 -12.88
C ASP A 73 13.46 4.25 -12.46
N ALA A 74 13.25 2.96 -12.22
CA ALA A 74 14.26 1.97 -11.95
C ALA A 74 15.02 1.56 -13.22
N ILE A 75 16.33 1.75 -13.22
CA ILE A 75 17.20 1.43 -14.37
C ILE A 75 17.94 0.11 -14.16
N TYR A 76 18.41 -0.14 -12.94
CA TYR A 76 19.19 -1.33 -12.64
C TYR A 76 19.13 -1.70 -11.16
N TYR A 77 18.86 -2.98 -10.87
CA TYR A 77 18.84 -3.58 -9.54
C TYR A 77 19.91 -4.66 -9.41
N ALA A 78 20.67 -4.68 -8.32
CA ALA A 78 21.58 -5.79 -8.02
C ALA A 78 21.72 -6.05 -6.52
N GLY A 79 21.99 -7.30 -6.16
CA GLY A 79 22.04 -7.74 -4.77
C GLY A 79 20.65 -8.14 -4.26
N ASP A 80 20.40 -7.89 -2.98
CA ASP A 80 19.19 -8.33 -2.27
C ASP A 80 17.89 -7.94 -3.00
N CYS A 81 17.77 -6.66 -3.38
CA CYS A 81 16.64 -6.12 -4.13
C CYS A 81 16.30 -6.82 -5.47
N ASN A 82 17.19 -7.66 -6.01
CA ASN A 82 16.95 -8.40 -7.25
C ASN A 82 16.85 -9.93 -7.07
N ALA A 83 17.04 -10.46 -5.86
CA ALA A 83 17.02 -11.90 -5.61
C ALA A 83 15.61 -12.51 -5.67
N GLY A 84 14.58 -11.73 -5.31
CA GLY A 84 13.20 -12.19 -5.24
C GLY A 84 12.22 -11.22 -5.88
N SER A 85 11.16 -10.90 -5.12
CA SER A 85 10.14 -9.92 -5.53
C SER A 85 10.78 -8.56 -5.76
N LYS A 86 10.40 -7.88 -6.84
CA LYS A 86 10.96 -6.57 -7.18
C LYS A 86 10.33 -5.49 -6.32
N THR A 87 11.17 -4.75 -5.63
CA THR A 87 10.79 -3.57 -4.86
C THR A 87 10.06 -2.55 -5.75
N ILE A 88 9.03 -1.90 -5.20
CA ILE A 88 8.29 -0.82 -5.88
C ILE A 88 8.28 0.49 -5.09
N ALA A 89 8.60 0.44 -3.81
CA ALA A 89 8.77 1.60 -2.96
C ALA A 89 9.97 1.35 -2.02
N ILE A 90 10.75 2.38 -1.74
CA ILE A 90 11.93 2.33 -0.86
C ILE A 90 11.78 3.39 0.22
N ASN A 91 12.08 3.07 1.48
CA ASN A 91 12.07 4.02 2.59
C ASN A 91 13.36 3.94 3.41
N LEU A 92 14.34 4.78 3.09
CA LEU A 92 15.69 4.68 3.64
C LEU A 92 16.19 5.99 4.26
N PRO A 93 17.13 5.93 5.23
CA PRO A 93 17.79 4.72 5.73
C PRO A 93 16.96 3.94 6.75
N ASN A 94 17.38 2.70 7.05
CA ASN A 94 16.84 1.86 8.13
C ASN A 94 17.34 2.27 9.52
N ASP A 95 18.48 2.96 9.60
CA ASP A 95 19.10 3.41 10.85
C ASP A 95 18.22 4.44 11.57
N GLU A 96 17.74 4.10 12.78
CA GLU A 96 16.83 4.92 13.57
C GLU A 96 17.44 6.26 13.99
N GLN A 97 18.74 6.30 14.30
CA GLN A 97 19.43 7.54 14.69
C GLN A 97 19.49 8.49 13.51
N VAL A 98 19.82 7.99 12.31
CA VAL A 98 19.81 8.84 11.11
C VAL A 98 18.40 9.32 10.79
N ARG A 99 17.38 8.47 10.95
CA ARG A 99 15.98 8.86 10.74
C ARG A 99 15.53 9.95 11.72
N GLU A 100 15.93 9.86 12.98
CA GLU A 100 15.64 10.90 13.99
C GLU A 100 16.34 12.22 13.65
N ASP A 101 17.62 12.17 13.27
CA ASP A 101 18.45 13.35 13.04
C ASP A 101 18.26 14.02 11.67
N LYS A 102 17.81 13.26 10.66
CA LYS A 102 17.79 13.64 9.24
C LYS A 102 16.53 13.26 8.47
N GLY A 103 15.62 12.49 9.07
CA GLY A 103 14.47 11.94 8.38
C GLY A 103 14.82 10.77 7.45
N SER A 104 13.83 10.37 6.66
CA SER A 104 14.00 9.33 5.64
C SER A 104 13.50 9.82 4.28
N ARG A 105 13.97 9.15 3.22
CA ARG A 105 13.54 9.38 1.85
C ARG A 105 12.65 8.24 1.39
N LYS A 106 11.52 8.59 0.79
CA LYS A 106 10.54 7.65 0.24
C LYS A 106 10.58 7.71 -1.29
N LEU A 107 10.99 6.62 -1.94
CA LEU A 107 11.17 6.57 -3.38
C LEU A 107 10.15 5.62 -4.01
N GLN A 108 9.30 6.14 -4.89
CA GLN A 108 8.29 5.37 -5.62
C GLN A 108 8.83 4.96 -7.00
N LEU A 109 8.80 3.68 -7.34
CA LEU A 109 9.45 3.11 -8.52
C LEU A 109 8.42 2.86 -9.62
N LYS A 110 8.13 3.91 -10.37
CA LYS A 110 6.96 4.01 -11.27
C LYS A 110 6.97 2.96 -12.37
N ASN A 111 8.07 2.79 -13.09
CA ASN A 111 8.16 1.78 -14.16
C ASN A 111 8.11 0.33 -13.64
N SER A 112 8.64 0.06 -12.44
CA SER A 112 8.48 -1.24 -11.77
C SER A 112 7.02 -1.49 -11.39
N MET A 113 6.31 -0.47 -10.88
CA MET A 113 4.86 -0.55 -10.65
C MET A 113 4.10 -0.77 -11.95
N GLN A 114 4.45 -0.08 -13.04
CA GLN A 114 3.82 -0.23 -14.36
C GLN A 114 3.96 -1.66 -14.86
N ALA A 115 5.16 -2.24 -14.78
CA ALA A 115 5.39 -3.63 -15.18
C ALA A 115 4.53 -4.62 -14.36
N LYS A 116 4.42 -4.44 -13.04
CA LYS A 116 3.53 -5.27 -12.20
C LYS A 116 2.05 -5.04 -12.55
N PHE A 117 1.66 -3.80 -12.84
CA PHE A 117 0.29 -3.48 -13.27
C PHE A 117 -0.05 -4.22 -14.57
N ASP A 118 0.77 -4.07 -15.60
CA ASP A 118 0.53 -4.63 -16.93
C ASP A 118 0.60 -6.16 -16.95
N LYS A 119 1.58 -6.76 -16.26
CA LYS A 119 1.84 -8.20 -16.32
C LYS A 119 1.09 -9.02 -15.28
N ILE A 120 0.52 -8.38 -14.25
CA ILE A 120 -0.10 -9.08 -13.12
C ILE A 120 -1.49 -8.53 -12.85
N LEU A 121 -1.63 -7.23 -12.56
CA LEU A 121 -2.90 -6.68 -12.10
C LEU A 121 -3.97 -6.70 -13.19
N VAL A 122 -3.62 -6.30 -14.42
CA VAL A 122 -4.53 -6.33 -15.57
C VAL A 122 -5.02 -7.76 -15.84
N PRO A 123 -4.14 -8.79 -16.00
CA PRO A 123 -4.60 -10.18 -16.13
C PRO A 123 -5.46 -10.68 -14.96
N ILE A 124 -5.16 -10.30 -13.71
CA ILE A 124 -6.01 -10.64 -12.55
C ILE A 124 -7.42 -10.07 -12.74
N SER A 125 -7.52 -8.83 -13.23
CA SER A 125 -8.81 -8.19 -13.43
C SER A 125 -9.65 -8.85 -14.52
N GLU A 126 -9.02 -9.43 -15.54
CA GLU A 126 -9.71 -10.20 -16.59
C GLU A 126 -10.35 -11.49 -16.05
N VAL A 127 -9.80 -12.04 -14.97
CA VAL A 127 -10.29 -13.27 -14.33
C VAL A 127 -11.35 -12.96 -13.27
N LEU A 128 -11.09 -11.96 -12.41
CA LEU A 128 -11.86 -11.75 -11.18
C LEU A 128 -12.69 -10.47 -11.14
N ILE A 129 -12.49 -9.48 -12.02
CA ILE A 129 -13.33 -8.28 -12.02
C ILE A 129 -14.44 -8.41 -13.06
N ALA A 130 -15.64 -7.97 -12.69
CA ALA A 130 -16.80 -7.91 -13.57
C ALA A 130 -16.47 -7.15 -14.85
N GLU A 131 -16.89 -7.68 -16.00
CA GLU A 131 -16.44 -7.24 -17.33
C GLU A 131 -16.65 -5.74 -17.55
N GLU A 132 -17.81 -5.21 -17.13
CA GLU A 132 -18.18 -3.81 -17.28
C GLU A 132 -17.31 -2.85 -16.44
N GLN A 133 -16.64 -3.36 -15.39
CA GLN A 133 -15.77 -2.58 -14.51
C GLN A 133 -14.29 -2.66 -14.87
N ARG A 134 -13.86 -3.58 -15.75
CA ARG A 134 -12.44 -3.72 -16.13
C ARG A 134 -11.85 -2.45 -16.73
N LYS A 135 -12.68 -1.61 -17.37
CA LYS A 135 -12.29 -0.30 -17.88
C LYS A 135 -11.74 0.65 -16.80
N HIS A 136 -12.10 0.43 -15.54
CA HIS A 136 -11.67 1.21 -14.38
C HIS A 136 -10.35 0.72 -13.79
N VAL A 137 -9.78 -0.38 -14.28
CA VAL A 137 -8.46 -0.83 -13.87
C VAL A 137 -7.42 0.02 -14.60
N LYS A 138 -6.87 1.03 -13.91
CA LYS A 138 -5.98 2.04 -14.49
C LYS A 138 -4.63 2.08 -13.76
N PHE A 139 -3.56 2.32 -14.51
CA PHE A 139 -2.23 2.44 -13.92
C PHE A 139 -2.14 3.63 -12.97
N ASP A 140 -2.65 4.80 -13.36
CA ASP A 140 -2.61 5.99 -12.50
C ASP A 140 -3.31 5.74 -11.16
N ALA A 141 -4.44 5.03 -11.16
CA ALA A 141 -5.12 4.61 -9.95
C ALA A 141 -4.29 3.64 -9.09
N PHE A 142 -3.62 2.68 -9.71
CA PHE A 142 -2.72 1.74 -9.00
C PHE A 142 -1.53 2.48 -8.38
N PHE A 143 -0.92 3.39 -9.14
CA PHE A 143 0.21 4.20 -8.74
C PHE A 143 -0.15 5.12 -7.57
N GLU A 144 -1.26 5.85 -7.67
CA GLU A 144 -1.76 6.72 -6.60
C GLU A 144 -2.12 5.94 -5.35
N ASN A 145 -2.86 4.82 -5.45
CA ASN A 145 -3.22 4.00 -4.29
C ASN A 145 -1.96 3.52 -3.54
N THR A 146 -0.92 3.11 -4.28
CA THR A 146 0.35 2.68 -3.70
C THR A 146 1.13 3.86 -3.11
N MET A 147 1.16 4.99 -3.79
CA MET A 147 1.88 6.17 -3.31
C MET A 147 1.23 6.76 -2.05
N PHE A 148 -0.10 6.89 -2.02
CA PHE A 148 -0.81 7.43 -0.87
C PHE A 148 -0.85 6.47 0.31
N HIS A 149 -0.62 5.17 0.12
CA HIS A 149 -0.33 4.26 1.23
C HIS A 149 0.90 4.73 2.03
N GLU A 150 1.98 5.09 1.35
CA GLU A 150 3.23 5.56 1.98
C GLU A 150 3.07 6.94 2.65
N VAL A 151 2.18 7.77 2.11
CA VAL A 151 1.75 9.02 2.73
C VAL A 151 0.96 8.74 4.00
N ALA A 152 0.02 7.80 3.93
CA ALA A 152 -0.90 7.46 5.01
C ALA A 152 -0.22 6.83 6.23
N HIS A 153 0.97 6.24 6.09
CA HIS A 153 1.80 5.88 7.24
C HIS A 153 2.12 7.09 8.14
N GLY A 154 2.27 8.29 7.55
CA GLY A 154 2.51 9.54 8.28
C GLY A 154 1.25 10.19 8.86
N LEU A 155 0.07 9.60 8.63
CA LEU A 155 -1.22 10.09 9.15
C LEU A 155 -1.70 9.20 10.31
N GLY A 156 -2.60 9.76 11.12
CA GLY A 156 -3.13 9.11 12.31
C GLY A 156 -2.33 9.48 13.55
N LEU A 157 -2.30 8.59 14.55
CA LEU A 157 -1.66 8.82 15.84
C LEU A 157 -0.36 8.03 15.96
N GLY A 158 0.69 8.64 16.53
CA GLY A 158 1.90 7.90 16.94
C GLY A 158 1.80 7.29 18.34
N ASN A 159 1.02 7.92 19.22
CA ASN A 159 0.77 7.49 20.60
C ASN A 159 -0.72 7.25 20.83
N THR A 160 -1.06 6.47 21.85
CA THR A 160 -2.44 6.38 22.32
C THR A 160 -2.96 7.75 22.76
N ILE A 161 -4.29 7.95 22.75
CA ILE A 161 -4.92 9.24 23.09
C ILE A 161 -4.55 9.68 24.51
N ASP A 162 -4.45 8.73 25.44
CA ASP A 162 -4.05 8.96 26.82
C ASP A 162 -2.53 9.18 26.99
N LYS A 163 -1.76 9.01 25.92
CA LYS A 163 -0.29 9.11 25.87
C LYS A 163 0.43 8.15 26.83
N SER A 164 -0.20 7.05 27.21
CA SER A 164 0.39 6.05 28.09
C SER A 164 1.44 5.18 27.40
N SER A 165 1.36 5.05 26.07
CA SER A 165 2.30 4.27 25.26
C SER A 165 2.29 4.71 23.79
N THR A 166 3.28 4.28 23.02
CA THR A 166 3.20 4.34 21.56
C THR A 166 2.13 3.35 21.06
N VAL A 167 1.52 3.64 19.91
CA VAL A 167 0.53 2.72 19.30
C VAL A 167 1.15 1.33 19.04
N ARG A 168 2.43 1.29 18.69
CA ARG A 168 3.19 0.05 18.48
C ARG A 168 3.29 -0.78 19.75
N GLU A 169 3.65 -0.16 20.87
CA GLU A 169 3.75 -0.86 22.16
C GLU A 169 2.39 -1.37 22.64
N ALA A 170 1.34 -0.56 22.47
CA ALA A 170 -0.03 -0.95 22.86
C ALA A 170 -0.52 -2.16 22.07
N LEU A 171 -0.31 -2.18 20.75
CA LEU A 171 -0.84 -3.21 19.85
C LEU A 171 0.07 -4.44 19.66
N LYS A 172 1.30 -4.44 20.19
CA LYS A 172 2.19 -5.62 20.23
C LYS A 172 2.33 -6.30 18.85
N ASP A 173 2.10 -7.61 18.77
CA ASP A 173 2.17 -8.41 17.55
C ASP A 173 1.02 -8.12 16.55
N ALA A 174 -0.05 -7.44 16.98
CA ALA A 174 -1.12 -6.99 16.10
C ALA A 174 -0.76 -5.70 15.34
N TYR A 175 0.18 -4.89 15.86
CA TYR A 175 0.50 -3.55 15.35
C TYR A 175 0.71 -3.54 13.84
N THR A 176 1.64 -4.35 13.32
CA THR A 176 2.03 -4.25 11.92
C THR A 176 0.85 -4.53 10.99
N SER A 177 0.00 -5.49 11.30
CA SER A 177 -1.16 -5.80 10.44
C SER A 177 -2.20 -4.68 10.48
N ILE A 178 -2.38 -4.02 11.63
CA ILE A 178 -3.30 -2.88 11.78
C ILE A 178 -2.74 -1.63 11.10
N GLU A 179 -1.43 -1.36 11.23
CA GLU A 179 -0.79 -0.21 10.60
C GLU A 179 -0.80 -0.31 9.07
N GLU A 180 -0.54 -1.49 8.50
CA GLU A 180 -0.73 -1.75 7.07
C GLU A 180 -2.20 -1.62 6.66
N SER A 181 -3.13 -2.06 7.53
CA SER A 181 -4.56 -1.88 7.30
C SER A 181 -4.94 -0.40 7.21
N LYS A 182 -4.38 0.41 8.12
CA LYS A 182 -4.54 1.85 8.18
C LYS A 182 -3.93 2.52 6.95
N ALA A 183 -2.68 2.23 6.62
CA ALA A 183 -1.97 2.87 5.52
C ALA A 183 -2.70 2.65 4.18
N ASP A 184 -3.13 1.43 3.88
CA ASP A 184 -3.87 1.17 2.64
C ASP A 184 -5.23 1.88 2.58
N ILE A 185 -6.04 1.82 3.66
CA ILE A 185 -7.38 2.41 3.62
C ILE A 185 -7.35 3.94 3.70
N LEU A 186 -6.44 4.51 4.51
CA LEU A 186 -6.23 5.95 4.54
C LEU A 186 -5.56 6.46 3.26
N GLY A 187 -4.74 5.64 2.59
CA GLY A 187 -4.21 5.98 1.27
C GLY A 187 -5.32 6.14 0.24
N LEU A 188 -6.26 5.20 0.20
CA LEU A 188 -7.46 5.31 -0.64
C LEU A 188 -8.33 6.52 -0.25
N TRP A 189 -8.49 6.78 1.05
CA TRP A 189 -9.20 7.95 1.55
C TRP A 189 -8.49 9.27 1.18
N CYS A 190 -7.16 9.33 1.19
CA CYS A 190 -6.42 10.52 0.78
C CYS A 190 -6.67 10.86 -0.69
N VAL A 191 -6.65 9.85 -1.57
CA VAL A 191 -7.01 10.02 -2.98
C VAL A 191 -8.43 10.58 -3.09
N TYR A 192 -9.39 9.96 -2.39
CA TYR A 192 -10.79 10.41 -2.38
C TYR A 192 -10.89 11.87 -1.91
N GLN A 193 -10.30 12.21 -0.77
CA GLN A 193 -10.40 13.53 -0.16
C GLN A 193 -9.73 14.61 -1.03
N LEU A 194 -8.57 14.32 -1.62
CA LEU A 194 -7.90 15.24 -2.55
C LEU A 194 -8.71 15.44 -3.83
N ASN A 195 -9.39 14.40 -4.31
CA ASN A 195 -10.30 14.52 -5.43
C ASN A 195 -11.51 15.41 -5.10
N GLU A 196 -12.14 15.23 -3.93
CA GLU A 196 -13.25 16.07 -3.47
C GLU A 196 -12.83 17.55 -3.29
N MET A 197 -11.55 17.79 -3.00
CA MET A 197 -10.96 19.13 -2.93
C MET A 197 -10.63 19.73 -4.31
N GLY A 198 -10.72 18.94 -5.39
CA GLY A 198 -10.34 19.37 -6.75
C GLY A 198 -8.84 19.33 -7.04
N GLU A 199 -8.03 18.77 -6.15
CA GLU A 199 -6.56 18.72 -6.26
C GLU A 199 -6.05 17.61 -7.20
N MET A 200 -6.93 16.66 -7.55
CA MET A 200 -6.63 15.53 -8.45
C MET A 200 -7.18 15.73 -9.87
N GLY A 201 -7.75 16.90 -10.18
CA GLY A 201 -8.45 17.17 -11.45
C GLY A 201 -9.82 16.46 -11.54
N GLU A 202 -10.36 16.34 -12.76
CA GLU A 202 -11.61 15.60 -13.02
C GLU A 202 -11.34 14.09 -13.05
N LYS A 203 -11.27 13.48 -11.86
CA LYS A 203 -10.96 12.06 -11.71
C LYS A 203 -12.21 11.24 -11.38
N GLU A 204 -12.40 10.14 -12.10
CA GLU A 204 -13.45 9.16 -11.79
C GLU A 204 -13.00 8.25 -10.65
N MET A 205 -13.51 8.45 -9.43
CA MET A 205 -13.10 7.67 -8.26
C MET A 205 -13.35 6.16 -8.38
N MET A 206 -14.22 5.75 -9.29
CA MET A 206 -14.42 4.33 -9.59
C MET A 206 -13.13 3.65 -10.08
N ASP A 207 -12.25 4.40 -10.75
CA ASP A 207 -10.94 3.90 -11.18
C ASP A 207 -10.10 3.43 -9.98
N ASN A 208 -10.02 4.24 -8.92
CA ASN A 208 -9.24 3.90 -7.73
C ASN A 208 -9.91 2.79 -6.92
N PHE A 209 -11.23 2.78 -6.82
CA PHE A 209 -11.95 1.73 -6.09
C PHE A 209 -11.83 0.35 -6.74
N VAL A 210 -12.05 0.25 -8.06
CA VAL A 210 -11.92 -1.03 -8.78
C VAL A 210 -10.46 -1.48 -8.83
N THR A 211 -9.53 -0.56 -9.07
CA THR A 211 -8.09 -0.88 -9.09
C THR A 211 -7.59 -1.32 -7.71
N PHE A 212 -8.07 -0.69 -6.62
CA PHE A 212 -7.76 -1.09 -5.25
C PHE A 212 -8.26 -2.51 -4.97
N MET A 213 -9.51 -2.81 -5.35
CA MET A 213 -10.09 -4.15 -5.19
C MET A 213 -9.31 -5.21 -5.97
N ALA A 214 -8.95 -4.94 -7.22
CA ALA A 214 -8.06 -5.83 -7.99
C ALA A 214 -6.69 -6.00 -7.31
N GLY A 215 -6.18 -4.93 -6.69
CA GLY A 215 -4.92 -4.90 -5.96
C GLY A 215 -4.89 -5.85 -4.77
N ILE A 216 -6.01 -6.00 -4.06
CA ILE A 216 -6.14 -6.97 -2.96
C ILE A 216 -5.86 -8.39 -3.47
N PHE A 217 -6.46 -8.82 -4.58
CA PHE A 217 -6.21 -10.16 -5.15
C PHE A 217 -4.76 -10.39 -5.56
N ARG A 218 -4.06 -9.35 -6.01
CA ARG A 218 -2.62 -9.41 -6.27
C ARG A 218 -1.84 -9.61 -4.97
N SER A 219 -2.06 -8.76 -3.97
CA SER A 219 -1.28 -8.74 -2.72
C SER A 219 -1.44 -10.02 -1.90
N VAL A 220 -2.62 -10.63 -1.89
CA VAL A 220 -2.90 -11.81 -1.04
C VAL A 220 -2.21 -13.08 -1.54
N ARG A 221 -1.76 -13.09 -2.80
CA ARG A 221 -0.98 -14.19 -3.40
C ARG A 221 0.44 -14.28 -2.86
N PHE A 222 0.94 -13.23 -2.20
CA PHE A 222 2.19 -13.28 -1.43
C PHE A 222 2.02 -13.98 -0.06
N GLY A 223 0.77 -14.27 0.33
CA GLY A 223 0.43 -15.10 1.47
C GLY A 223 -0.02 -14.31 2.71
N ALA A 224 -1.08 -14.81 3.36
CA ALA A 224 -1.63 -14.27 4.60
C ALA A 224 -0.77 -14.54 5.86
N ALA A 225 0.41 -15.15 5.69
CA ALA A 225 1.38 -15.29 6.78
C ALA A 225 2.05 -13.95 7.11
N SER A 226 2.19 -13.05 6.13
CA SER A 226 2.75 -11.71 6.30
C SER A 226 1.74 -10.73 6.91
N ALA A 227 2.22 -9.69 7.61
CA ALA A 227 1.36 -8.65 8.16
C ALA A 227 0.57 -7.91 7.06
N HIS A 228 1.21 -7.59 5.95
CA HIS A 228 0.55 -6.98 4.79
C HIS A 228 -0.53 -7.92 4.19
N GLY A 229 -0.25 -9.23 4.12
CA GLY A 229 -1.23 -10.23 3.71
C GLY A 229 -2.45 -10.28 4.66
N LYS A 230 -2.23 -10.29 5.97
CA LYS A 230 -3.31 -10.22 6.99
C LYS A 230 -4.12 -8.94 6.84
N ALA A 231 -3.48 -7.79 6.65
CA ALA A 231 -4.13 -6.51 6.43
C ALA A 231 -5.05 -6.52 5.19
N ASN A 232 -4.58 -7.09 4.07
CA ASN A 232 -5.39 -7.26 2.88
C ASN A 232 -6.62 -8.16 3.12
N MET A 233 -6.47 -9.24 3.91
CA MET A 233 -7.59 -10.12 4.25
C MET A 233 -8.62 -9.44 5.14
N MET A 234 -8.16 -8.70 6.16
CA MET A 234 -9.05 -7.91 7.01
C MET A 234 -9.88 -6.92 6.19
N ARG A 235 -9.24 -6.17 5.29
CA ARG A 235 -9.94 -5.25 4.38
C ARG A 235 -10.91 -5.97 3.45
N PHE A 236 -10.49 -7.07 2.82
CA PHE A 236 -11.34 -7.85 1.92
C PHE A 236 -12.63 -8.30 2.61
N TYR A 237 -12.54 -8.91 3.79
CA TYR A 237 -13.73 -9.38 4.50
C TYR A 237 -14.56 -8.25 5.10
N TYR A 238 -13.94 -7.13 5.51
CA TYR A 238 -14.68 -5.95 5.92
C TYR A 238 -15.52 -5.39 4.76
N PHE A 239 -14.92 -5.27 3.58
CA PHE A 239 -15.61 -4.85 2.35
C PHE A 239 -16.71 -5.82 1.93
N GLN A 240 -16.49 -7.13 2.10
CA GLN A 240 -17.53 -8.13 1.86
C GLN A 240 -18.72 -7.96 2.82
N GLU A 241 -18.45 -7.78 4.13
CA GLU A 241 -19.48 -7.66 5.17
C GLU A 241 -20.31 -6.37 5.02
N THR A 242 -19.69 -5.30 4.55
CA THR A 242 -20.34 -4.00 4.30
C THR A 242 -20.94 -3.87 2.90
N GLY A 243 -20.72 -4.86 2.03
CA GLY A 243 -21.24 -4.90 0.67
C GLY A 243 -20.56 -3.92 -0.29
N ALA A 244 -19.33 -3.48 0.00
CA ALA A 244 -18.50 -2.67 -0.89
C ALA A 244 -18.28 -3.33 -2.26
N PHE A 245 -18.37 -4.66 -2.31
CA PHE A 245 -18.46 -5.43 -3.54
C PHE A 245 -19.45 -6.57 -3.37
N GLU A 246 -19.83 -7.16 -4.49
CA GLU A 246 -20.51 -8.45 -4.55
C GLU A 246 -19.76 -9.40 -5.48
N ARG A 247 -19.88 -10.71 -5.20
CA ARG A 247 -19.32 -11.76 -6.03
C ARG A 247 -20.46 -12.45 -6.76
N ASP A 248 -20.40 -12.47 -8.08
CA ASP A 248 -21.37 -13.21 -8.90
C ASP A 248 -21.10 -14.72 -8.77
N ALA A 249 -22.09 -15.49 -8.31
CA ALA A 249 -21.91 -16.91 -8.03
C ALA A 249 -21.69 -17.77 -9.28
N THR A 250 -22.10 -17.29 -10.46
CA THR A 250 -22.01 -18.04 -11.72
C THR A 250 -20.67 -17.84 -12.41
N THR A 251 -20.21 -16.60 -12.50
CA THR A 251 -18.96 -16.20 -13.16
C THR A 251 -17.79 -16.17 -12.18
N GLY A 252 -18.06 -16.07 -10.88
CA GLY A 252 -17.07 -15.86 -9.84
C GLY A 252 -16.32 -14.53 -9.98
N THR A 253 -16.93 -13.54 -10.65
CA THR A 253 -16.35 -12.19 -10.78
C THR A 253 -16.89 -11.27 -9.68
N TYR A 254 -16.12 -10.25 -9.35
CA TYR A 254 -16.38 -9.29 -8.30
C TYR A 254 -16.75 -7.95 -8.90
N ARG A 255 -17.84 -7.36 -8.40
CA ARG A 255 -18.34 -6.06 -8.81
C ARG A 255 -18.33 -5.11 -7.62
N VAL A 256 -17.60 -4.00 -7.74
CA VAL A 256 -17.55 -2.94 -6.73
C VAL A 256 -18.84 -2.13 -6.78
N ASN A 257 -19.39 -1.80 -5.61
CA ASN A 257 -20.50 -0.86 -5.46
C ASN A 257 -19.93 0.48 -4.99
N PHE A 258 -20.08 1.54 -5.80
CA PHE A 258 -19.45 2.84 -5.56
C PHE A 258 -19.81 3.47 -4.20
N GLU A 259 -21.10 3.55 -3.88
CA GLU A 259 -21.53 4.18 -2.62
C GLU A 259 -21.10 3.33 -1.42
N LYS A 260 -21.27 2.01 -1.50
CA LYS A 260 -20.90 1.13 -0.41
C LYS A 260 -19.40 1.09 -0.18
N ILE A 261 -18.56 1.06 -1.21
CA ILE A 261 -17.11 1.06 -1.01
C ILE A 261 -16.61 2.37 -0.41
N LYS A 262 -17.22 3.50 -0.77
CA LYS A 262 -16.96 4.78 -0.13
C LYS A 262 -17.33 4.74 1.36
N GLU A 263 -18.52 4.27 1.70
CA GLU A 263 -18.95 4.12 3.10
C GLU A 263 -18.02 3.19 3.88
N SER A 264 -17.69 2.02 3.31
CA SER A 264 -16.78 1.05 3.91
C SER A 264 -15.38 1.58 4.11
N MET A 265 -14.86 2.39 3.18
CA MET A 265 -13.57 3.05 3.32
C MET A 265 -13.57 4.01 4.51
N LEU A 266 -14.61 4.85 4.64
CA LEU A 266 -14.75 5.79 5.75
C LEU A 266 -14.88 5.07 7.09
N SER A 267 -15.78 4.09 7.19
CA SER A 267 -16.03 3.37 8.43
C SER A 267 -14.85 2.48 8.85
N LEU A 268 -14.13 1.89 7.90
CA LEU A 268 -12.91 1.13 8.21
C LEU A 268 -11.79 2.06 8.67
N SER A 269 -11.63 3.23 8.04
CA SER A 269 -10.67 4.25 8.45
C SER A 269 -10.92 4.72 9.89
N GLU A 270 -12.18 4.99 10.24
CA GLU A 270 -12.58 5.32 11.60
C GLU A 270 -12.21 4.21 12.59
N LEU A 271 -12.57 2.97 12.27
CA LEU A 271 -12.33 1.81 13.13
C LEU A 271 -10.85 1.59 13.41
N VAL A 272 -9.99 1.62 12.39
CA VAL A 272 -8.54 1.38 12.59
C VAL A 272 -7.88 2.52 13.36
N LEU A 273 -8.26 3.78 13.11
CA LEU A 273 -7.78 4.94 13.87
C LEU A 273 -8.22 4.86 15.33
N LYS A 274 -9.43 4.36 15.58
CA LYS A 274 -9.93 4.14 16.94
C LYS A 274 -9.14 3.06 17.67
N ILE A 275 -8.94 1.89 17.04
CA ILE A 275 -8.14 0.81 17.59
C ILE A 275 -6.73 1.30 17.98
N GLN A 276 -6.10 2.08 17.10
CA GLN A 276 -4.79 2.66 17.38
C GLN A 276 -4.82 3.68 18.53
N GLY A 277 -5.77 4.62 18.51
CA GLY A 277 -5.87 5.67 19.52
C GLY A 277 -6.21 5.15 20.92
N ASP A 278 -7.07 4.13 21.01
CA ASP A 278 -7.43 3.49 22.27
C ASP A 278 -6.37 2.48 22.75
N GLY A 279 -5.42 2.11 21.88
CA GLY A 279 -4.49 1.02 22.15
C GLY A 279 -5.21 -0.33 22.32
N ASP A 280 -6.33 -0.53 21.63
CA ASP A 280 -7.23 -1.66 21.82
C ASP A 280 -6.68 -2.93 21.16
N TYR A 281 -5.72 -3.55 21.86
CA TYR A 281 -5.07 -4.79 21.44
C TYR A 281 -6.05 -5.95 21.25
N GLU A 282 -7.09 -6.05 22.08
CA GLU A 282 -8.03 -7.19 22.02
C GLU A 282 -8.89 -7.11 20.75
N THR A 283 -9.40 -5.93 20.41
CA THR A 283 -10.13 -5.72 19.15
C THR A 283 -9.22 -5.93 17.94
N ALA A 284 -7.99 -5.39 17.98
CA ALA A 284 -7.01 -5.60 16.91
C ALA A 284 -6.73 -7.09 16.67
N ARG A 285 -6.45 -7.83 17.74
CA ARG A 285 -6.16 -9.26 17.71
C ARG A 285 -7.37 -10.05 17.18
N LYS A 286 -8.57 -9.77 17.68
CA LYS A 286 -9.80 -10.43 17.22
C LYS A 286 -10.04 -10.22 15.73
N MET A 287 -9.83 -9.01 15.22
CA MET A 287 -9.98 -8.72 13.79
C MET A 287 -8.99 -9.53 12.94
N ILE A 288 -7.74 -9.67 13.40
CA ILE A 288 -6.73 -10.51 12.73
C ILE A 288 -7.10 -11.99 12.80
N GLU A 289 -7.56 -12.49 13.95
CA GLU A 289 -7.94 -13.91 14.11
C GLU A 289 -9.16 -14.27 13.25
N GLU A 290 -10.15 -13.40 13.15
CA GLU A 290 -11.39 -13.68 12.40
C GLU A 290 -11.28 -13.41 10.89
N LYS A 291 -10.45 -12.44 10.49
CA LYS A 291 -10.40 -11.92 9.11
C LYS A 291 -8.99 -11.91 8.50
N GLY A 292 -7.94 -12.31 9.20
CA GLY A 292 -6.55 -12.25 8.73
C GLY A 292 -6.08 -13.45 7.90
N PHE A 293 -6.97 -14.34 7.45
CA PHE A 293 -6.61 -15.56 6.73
C PHE A 293 -7.50 -15.81 5.51
N ILE A 294 -6.97 -16.52 4.51
CA ILE A 294 -7.72 -16.85 3.29
C ILE A 294 -8.76 -17.94 3.61
N ARG A 295 -10.04 -17.63 3.40
CA ARG A 295 -11.17 -18.57 3.49
C ARG A 295 -11.36 -19.36 2.18
N GLU A 296 -12.10 -20.46 2.25
CA GLU A 296 -12.24 -21.43 1.15
C GLU A 296 -12.72 -20.82 -0.18
N GLU A 297 -13.74 -19.94 -0.15
CA GLU A 297 -14.26 -19.32 -1.38
C GLU A 297 -13.20 -18.47 -2.08
N LEU A 298 -12.52 -17.59 -1.34
CA LEU A 298 -11.44 -16.78 -1.88
C LEU A 298 -10.28 -17.65 -2.37
N GLN A 299 -9.95 -18.74 -1.69
CA GLN A 299 -8.92 -19.67 -2.15
C GLN A 299 -9.25 -20.26 -3.52
N LYS A 300 -10.52 -20.59 -3.79
CA LYS A 300 -10.96 -21.08 -5.12
C LYS A 300 -10.77 -20.00 -6.19
N ASP A 301 -11.03 -18.73 -5.88
CA ASP A 301 -10.81 -17.64 -6.82
C ASP A 301 -9.33 -17.33 -7.05
N LEU A 302 -8.49 -17.42 -6.03
CA LEU A 302 -7.04 -17.31 -6.18
C LEU A 302 -6.45 -18.47 -6.98
N ASN A 303 -7.04 -19.68 -6.89
CA ASN A 303 -6.63 -20.81 -7.72
C ASN A 303 -6.89 -20.54 -9.21
N ARG A 304 -8.01 -19.90 -9.57
CA ARG A 304 -8.31 -19.49 -10.95
C ARG A 304 -7.25 -18.55 -11.53
N ILE A 305 -6.71 -17.64 -10.72
CA ILE A 305 -5.56 -16.80 -11.12
C ILE A 305 -4.33 -17.66 -11.43
N GLY A 306 -4.07 -18.67 -10.59
CA GLY A 306 -2.95 -19.60 -10.77
C GLY A 306 -3.11 -20.47 -12.02
N GLU A 307 -4.32 -21.00 -12.25
CA GLU A 307 -4.68 -21.79 -13.43
C GLU A 307 -4.59 -20.99 -14.73
N ALA A 308 -4.88 -19.68 -14.68
CA ALA A 308 -4.68 -18.75 -15.79
C ALA A 308 -3.20 -18.44 -16.09
N GLY A 309 -2.25 -18.98 -15.32
CA GLY A 309 -0.82 -18.78 -15.54
C GLY A 309 -0.32 -17.37 -15.21
N ILE A 310 -1.09 -16.58 -14.46
CA ILE A 310 -0.73 -15.20 -14.15
C ILE A 310 0.44 -15.21 -13.15
N PRO A 311 1.56 -14.52 -13.42
CA PRO A 311 2.73 -14.56 -12.55
C PRO A 311 2.46 -13.93 -11.18
N ARG A 312 3.22 -14.34 -10.16
CA ARG A 312 3.20 -13.68 -8.84
C ARG A 312 4.01 -12.39 -8.84
N ASP A 313 5.10 -12.38 -9.60
CA ASP A 313 5.91 -11.20 -9.79
C ASP A 313 6.68 -11.18 -11.13
N ILE A 314 7.41 -10.10 -11.39
CA ILE A 314 8.18 -9.84 -12.59
C ILE A 314 9.68 -10.15 -12.43
N VAL A 315 10.35 -10.39 -13.55
CA VAL A 315 11.80 -10.44 -13.68
C VAL A 315 12.21 -9.30 -14.61
N PHE A 316 13.30 -8.60 -14.29
CA PHE A 316 13.78 -7.49 -15.11
C PHE A 316 14.75 -7.98 -16.18
N GLU A 317 14.48 -7.57 -17.41
CA GLU A 317 15.50 -7.46 -18.46
C GLU A 317 16.16 -6.08 -18.30
N GLN A 318 17.42 -6.05 -17.88
CA GLN A 318 18.13 -4.83 -17.51
C GLN A 318 19.59 -4.88 -17.96
N GLY A 319 20.24 -3.72 -18.05
CA GLY A 319 21.63 -3.58 -18.45
C GLY A 319 21.85 -2.48 -19.48
N ALA A 320 23.10 -2.12 -19.75
CA ALA A 320 23.46 -1.05 -20.67
C ALA A 320 22.85 -1.26 -22.08
N GLU A 321 22.86 -2.50 -22.58
CA GLU A 321 22.28 -2.86 -23.88
C GLU A 321 20.77 -2.61 -23.95
N ILE A 322 20.01 -2.98 -22.91
CA ILE A 322 18.56 -2.74 -22.83
C ILE A 322 18.24 -1.24 -22.85
N LEU A 323 19.13 -0.44 -22.28
CA LEU A 323 18.99 1.02 -22.21
C LEU A 323 19.51 1.74 -23.47
N GLY A 324 20.09 1.01 -24.43
CA GLY A 324 20.73 1.58 -25.61
C GLY A 324 22.00 2.39 -25.29
N ILE A 325 22.62 2.15 -24.13
CA ILE A 325 23.87 2.79 -23.70
C ILE A 325 25.03 1.97 -24.27
N LYS A 326 25.87 2.63 -25.09
CA LYS A 326 27.07 2.05 -25.71
C LYS A 326 28.30 2.28 -24.84
#